data_AF-A0A383BIJ5-F1
#
_entry.id   AF-A0A383BIJ5-F1
#
_cell.length_a   1.000
_cell.length_b   1.000
_cell.length_c   1.000
_cell.angle_alpha   90.00
_cell.angle_beta   90.00
_cell.angle_gamma   90.00
#
_symmetry.space_group_name_H-M   'P 1'
#
loop_
_entity.id
_entity.type
_entity.pdbx_description
1 polymer ?
#
loop_
_entity_poly.entity_id
_entity_poly.type
_entity_poly.pdbx_seq_one_letter_code
_entity_poly.pdbx_strand_id
1 'polypeptide(L)'
;MTVDMRSFLQQIKKTNDLFTVKKGVSTKYEIAAVTEKLDGSKAALFENVKGSKFKLVSNLVGSRDRFAQAIGAKKSDINQKIVKAISSAKK
;
A
#
# COMPACT_ATOMS: atom_id res chain seq x y z
N MET A 1 -1.15 11.77 -11.77
CA MET A 1 -1.57 10.36 -11.63
C MET A 1 -0.38 9.56 -11.16
N THR A 2 -0.50 8.73 -10.14
CA THR A 2 0.52 7.72 -9.85
C THR A 2 0.45 6.65 -10.92
N VAL A 3 1.55 6.45 -11.64
CA VAL A 3 1.60 5.53 -12.79
C VAL A 3 2.12 4.14 -12.41
N ASP A 4 2.70 3.99 -11.22
CA ASP A 4 3.29 2.74 -10.75
C ASP A 4 3.36 2.67 -9.21
N MET A 5 3.71 1.48 -8.70
CA MET A 5 3.83 1.21 -7.26
C MET A 5 4.89 2.07 -6.54
N ARG A 6 6.05 2.33 -7.17
CA ARG A 6 7.13 3.13 -6.57
C ARG A 6 6.70 4.59 -6.45
N SER A 7 6.05 5.11 -7.48
CA SER A 7 5.43 6.44 -7.48
C SER A 7 4.40 6.58 -6.35
N PHE A 8 3.56 5.56 -6.14
CA PHE A 8 2.60 5.54 -5.04
C PHE A 8 3.27 5.49 -3.67
N LEU A 9 4.31 4.66 -3.48
CA LEU A 9 5.10 4.61 -2.25
C LEU A 9 5.71 5.98 -1.89
N GLN A 10 6.23 6.72 -2.88
CA GLN A 10 6.74 8.08 -2.65
C GLN A 10 5.62 9.04 -2.24
N GLN A 11 4.42 8.88 -2.78
CA GLN A 11 3.28 9.71 -2.41
C GLN A 11 2.85 9.47 -0.95
N ILE A 12 2.63 8.20 -0.55
CA ILE A 12 2.20 7.88 0.83
C ILE A 12 3.32 8.10 1.86
N LYS A 13 4.58 8.13 1.44
CA LYS A 13 5.70 8.56 2.29
C LYS A 13 5.58 10.04 2.69
N LYS A 14 5.16 10.91 1.76
CA LYS A 14 4.99 12.35 2.02
C LYS A 14 3.88 12.65 3.02
N THR A 15 2.89 11.78 3.13
CA THR A 15 1.76 11.91 4.06
C THR A 15 1.96 11.16 5.37
N ASN A 16 3.16 10.62 5.63
CA ASN A 16 3.47 9.79 6.82
C ASN A 16 2.64 8.49 6.91
N ASP A 17 2.10 8.02 5.78
CA ASP A 17 1.31 6.78 5.67
C ASP A 17 2.15 5.53 5.34
N LEU A 18 3.49 5.69 5.27
CA LEU A 18 4.44 4.61 5.06
C LEU A 18 5.36 4.44 6.26
N PHE A 19 5.29 3.28 6.90
CA PHE A 19 6.24 2.84 7.91
C PHE A 19 7.38 2.04 7.27
N THR A 20 8.64 2.39 7.59
CA THR A 20 9.82 1.68 7.04
C THR A 20 10.48 0.83 8.12
N VAL A 21 10.54 -0.48 7.89
CA VAL A 21 11.19 -1.46 8.75
C VAL A 21 12.59 -1.73 8.22
N LYS A 22 13.59 -1.15 8.90
CA LYS A 22 15.02 -1.32 8.54
C LYS A 22 15.66 -2.57 9.17
N LYS A 23 15.14 -3.01 10.32
CA LYS A 23 15.62 -4.23 11.01
C LYS A 23 15.38 -5.46 10.12
N GLY A 24 16.32 -6.41 10.14
CA GLY A 24 16.15 -7.68 9.44
C GLY A 24 14.98 -8.49 9.99
N VAL A 25 14.02 -8.83 9.13
CA VAL A 25 12.81 -9.58 9.47
C VAL A 25 12.74 -10.93 8.76
N SER A 26 12.18 -11.92 9.43
CA SER A 26 11.93 -13.27 8.93
C SER A 26 10.64 -13.32 8.11
N THR A 27 10.66 -14.13 7.06
CA THR A 27 9.45 -14.53 6.33
C THR A 27 8.55 -15.45 7.17
N LYS A 28 9.12 -16.13 8.15
CA LYS A 28 8.37 -16.93 9.13
C LYS A 28 7.83 -16.00 10.23
N TYR A 29 6.55 -15.67 10.11
CA TYR A 29 5.70 -14.96 11.06
C TYR A 29 6.04 -13.48 11.35
N GLU A 30 7.31 -13.06 11.36
CA GLU A 30 7.69 -11.67 11.73
C GLU A 30 7.08 -10.62 10.80
N ILE A 31 7.12 -10.84 9.47
CA ILE A 31 6.50 -9.91 8.51
C ILE A 31 4.99 -9.82 8.76
N ALA A 32 4.30 -10.96 8.90
CA ALA A 32 2.86 -10.99 9.13
C ALA A 32 2.47 -10.28 10.43
N ALA A 33 3.21 -10.49 11.52
CA ALA A 33 2.98 -9.85 12.81
C ALA A 33 3.17 -8.32 12.73
N VAL A 34 4.18 -7.84 12.00
CA VAL A 34 4.36 -6.39 11.79
C VAL A 34 3.26 -5.83 10.90
N THR A 35 2.86 -6.55 9.86
CA THR A 35 1.76 -6.13 8.97
C THR A 35 0.44 -6.01 9.73
N GLU A 36 0.11 -6.99 10.57
CA GLU A 36 -1.10 -7.01 11.41
C GLU A 36 -1.13 -5.81 12.37
N LYS A 37 -0.02 -5.54 13.07
CA LYS A 37 0.08 -4.40 13.98
C LYS A 37 -0.13 -3.04 13.28
N LEU A 38 0.14 -2.97 11.98
CA LEU A 38 -0.02 -1.77 11.16
C LEU A 38 -1.34 -1.77 10.38
N ASP A 39 -2.19 -2.78 10.52
CA ASP A 39 -3.43 -2.88 9.77
C ASP A 39 -4.35 -1.68 10.07
N GLY A 40 -5.06 -1.21 9.05
CA GLY A 40 -5.86 0.02 9.08
C GLY A 40 -5.09 1.34 9.25
N SER A 41 -3.81 1.33 9.67
CA SER A 41 -3.02 2.53 9.95
C SER A 41 -2.05 2.91 8.83
N LYS A 42 -0.95 2.16 8.64
CA LYS A 42 0.14 2.51 7.71
C LYS A 42 0.46 1.36 6.76
N ALA A 43 0.95 1.68 5.56
CA ALA A 43 1.64 0.72 4.72
C ALA A 43 3.01 0.39 5.34
N ALA A 44 3.55 -0.80 5.08
CA ALA A 44 4.86 -1.20 5.59
C ALA A 44 5.81 -1.52 4.44
N LEU A 45 7.00 -0.92 4.48
CA LEU A 45 8.14 -1.24 3.62
C LEU A 45 9.22 -1.91 4.45
N PHE A 46 9.49 -3.18 4.16
CA PHE A 46 10.56 -3.96 4.76
C PHE A 46 11.79 -3.92 3.86
N GLU A 47 12.87 -3.33 4.36
CA GLU A 47 14.10 -3.14 3.57
C GLU A 47 15.05 -4.33 3.65
N ASN A 48 14.93 -5.15 4.69
CA ASN A 48 15.80 -6.30 4.94
C ASN A 48 14.97 -7.53 5.33
N VAL A 49 14.81 -8.45 4.38
CA VAL A 49 14.09 -9.72 4.57
C VAL A 49 15.10 -10.86 4.60
N LYS A 50 15.17 -11.59 5.73
CA LYS A 50 16.12 -12.70 5.94
C LYS A 50 15.94 -13.75 4.83
N GLY A 51 17.04 -14.13 4.19
CA GLY A 51 17.03 -15.12 3.10
C GLY A 51 16.51 -14.61 1.76
N SER A 52 16.28 -13.30 1.60
CA SER A 52 15.85 -12.70 0.34
C SER A 52 16.68 -11.47 0.00
N LYS A 53 17.00 -11.29 -1.28
CA LYS A 53 17.60 -10.05 -1.82
C LYS A 53 16.58 -8.96 -2.10
N PHE A 54 15.29 -9.27 -1.99
CA PHE A 54 14.20 -8.35 -2.33
C PHE A 54 13.68 -7.63 -1.10
N LYS A 55 13.35 -6.35 -1.29
CA LYS A 55 12.50 -5.58 -0.37
C LYS A 55 11.06 -6.05 -0.51
N LEU A 56 10.28 -5.94 0.57
CA LEU A 56 8.87 -6.31 0.60
C LEU A 56 8.00 -5.13 1.00
N VAL A 57 6.84 -5.00 0.38
CA VAL A 57 5.80 -4.04 0.77
C VAL A 57 4.54 -4.80 1.16
N SER A 58 3.87 -4.33 2.21
CA SER A 58 2.55 -4.82 2.62
C SER A 58 1.62 -3.66 2.97
N ASN A 59 0.32 -3.95 3.07
CA ASN A 59 -0.72 -3.02 3.48
C ASN A 59 -0.85 -1.74 2.63
N LEU A 60 -0.47 -1.83 1.34
CA LEU A 60 -0.33 -0.69 0.44
C LEU A 60 -1.61 0.14 0.31
N VAL A 61 -2.77 -0.52 0.21
CA VAL A 61 -4.10 0.10 0.15
C VAL A 61 -5.01 -0.37 1.30
N GLY A 62 -4.41 -0.59 2.48
CA GLY A 62 -5.07 -1.15 3.67
C GLY A 62 -6.11 -0.29 4.38
N SER A 63 -6.37 0.93 3.90
CA SER A 63 -7.42 1.78 4.45
C SER A 63 -8.23 2.35 3.31
N ARG A 64 -9.49 2.70 3.60
CA ARG A 64 -10.37 3.32 2.61
C ARG A 64 -9.80 4.65 2.10
N ASP A 65 -9.07 5.37 2.94
CA ASP A 65 -8.42 6.63 2.56
C ASP A 65 -7.21 6.41 1.64
N ARG A 66 -6.33 5.44 1.96
CA ARG A 66 -5.23 5.07 1.05
C ARG A 66 -5.72 4.51 -0.27
N PHE A 67 -6.81 3.74 -0.25
CA PHE A 67 -7.41 3.23 -1.48
C PHE A 67 -7.98 4.36 -2.34
N ALA A 68 -8.71 5.33 -1.75
CA ALA A 68 -9.17 6.53 -2.44
C ALA A 68 -7.99 7.27 -3.09
N GLN A 69 -6.92 7.49 -2.34
CA GLN A 69 -5.70 8.14 -2.83
C GLN A 69 -5.08 7.39 -4.00
N ALA A 70 -4.98 6.06 -3.93
CA ALA A 70 -4.39 5.21 -4.98
C ALA A 70 -5.14 5.32 -6.32
N ILE A 71 -6.48 5.40 -6.27
CA ILE A 71 -7.30 5.54 -7.47
C ILE A 71 -7.59 7.01 -7.84
N GLY A 72 -7.05 7.98 -7.09
CA GLY A 72 -7.30 9.41 -7.29
C GLY A 72 -8.77 9.82 -7.10
N ALA A 73 -9.43 9.24 -6.10
CA ALA A 73 -10.82 9.46 -5.71
C ALA A 73 -10.91 10.25 -4.39
N LYS A 74 -12.08 10.83 -4.12
CA LYS A 74 -12.48 11.17 -2.75
C LYS A 74 -13.03 9.92 -2.07
N LYS A 75 -12.90 9.83 -0.75
CA LYS A 75 -13.43 8.68 0.03
C LYS A 75 -14.92 8.41 -0.23
N SER A 76 -15.70 9.47 -0.48
CA SER A 76 -17.13 9.42 -0.77
C SER A 76 -17.47 8.94 -2.19
N ASP A 77 -16.56 9.08 -3.17
CA ASP A 77 -16.84 8.79 -4.58
C ASP A 77 -16.14 7.52 -5.12
N ILE A 78 -15.40 6.79 -4.27
CA ILE A 78 -14.72 5.53 -4.62
C ILE A 78 -15.62 4.61 -5.47
N ASN A 79 -16.83 4.32 -4.99
CA ASN A 79 -17.73 3.37 -5.63
C ASN A 79 -18.15 3.85 -7.02
N GLN A 80 -18.51 5.13 -7.15
CA GLN A 80 -18.89 5.73 -8.43
C GLN A 80 -17.72 5.69 -9.42
N LYS A 81 -16.50 5.97 -8.95
CA LYS A 81 -15.29 5.94 -9.78
C LYS A 81 -15.02 4.54 -10.33
N ILE A 82 -15.13 3.52 -9.48
CA ILE A 82 -14.95 2.12 -9.89
C ILE A 82 -16.01 1.71 -10.91
N VAL A 83 -17.29 1.95 -10.62
CA VAL A 83 -18.39 1.60 -11.53
C VAL A 83 -18.20 2.26 -12.90
N LYS A 84 -17.84 3.55 -12.93
CA LYS A 84 -17.56 4.26 -14.18
C LYS A 84 -16.40 3.63 -14.95
N ALA A 85 -15.33 3.22 -14.26
CA ALA A 85 -14.18 2.59 -14.90
C ALA A 85 -14.54 1.23 -15.51
N ILE A 86 -15.33 0.41 -14.79
CA ILE A 86 -15.81 -0.88 -15.28
C ILE A 86 -16.71 -0.70 -16.51
N SER A 87 -17.70 0.20 -16.46
CA SER A 87 -18.63 0.42 -17.57
C SER A 87 -17.96 1.02 -18.82
N SER A 88 -16.82 1.71 -18.64
CA SER A 88 -16.08 2.32 -19.74
C SER A 88 -14.99 1.40 -20.34
N ALA A 89 -14.80 0.22 -19.76
CA ALA A 89 -13.79 -0.72 -20.24
C ALA A 89 -14.20 -1.24 -21.62
N LYS A 90 -13.34 -0.99 -22.62
CA LYS A 90 -13.50 -1.60 -23.95
C LYS A 90 -13.14 -3.09 -23.84
N LYS A 91 -13.92 -3.92 -24.53
CA LYS A 91 -13.60 -5.36 -24.71
C LYS A 91 -12.27 -5.54 -25.40
#